data_AF-A0A6A6GPF8-F1
#
_entry.id   AF-A0A6A6GPF8-F1
#
_cell.length_a   1.000
_cell.length_b   1.000
_cell.length_c   1.000
_cell.angle_alpha   90.00
_cell.angle_beta   90.00
_cell.angle_gamma   90.00
#
_symmetry.space_group_name_H-M   'P 1'
#
loop_
_entity.id
_entity.type
_entity.pdbx_description
1 polymer ?
#
loop_
_entity_poly.entity_id
_entity_poly.type
_entity_poly.pdbx_seq_one_letter_code
_entity_poly.pdbx_strand_id
1 'polypeptide(L)'
;MVAFTLSLLGVLILHSSTTVARPQDDVTPAPTEFSYTERIGSPSKTTFSISTAATANPVASGISVDGGKAYIKYSTVEGYFLQDLNTTDPATFDYTAQNFGLLNRTYPSDTWFTTRFQTQWQRFSTHLSQLNTRSPPHITYKLLFLARHGEGTHNSAETFYTTPSWNCYYAQADGNSTTTWADATLTPSGESQSTRARNYWTRLLKEQRITPPGSFYVSPLTRCLQTADETWRDVPLPGRRLYRPVVKEFLREGMSIHTCDRRSSRSVIRANFPGMRFEETFAENDTLWSGVVAETPSAQDYRSKLLLDDVWGRDRGQVLSFTSHSGETRSLLRVLGHVPFSLSTGSVLPVLVRGEKVRGRLGEVTTEPWKESAWCTNGAPVTSVAGGACVCSNGVAPTAVSPGVVFTTRPVR
;
A
#
# COMPACT_ATOMS: atom_id res chain seq x y z
N MET A 1 -56.44 7.92 18.40
CA MET A 1 -57.44 6.87 18.65
C MET A 1 -58.66 7.18 17.81
N VAL A 2 -59.05 6.22 16.96
CA VAL A 2 -60.41 5.90 16.43
C VAL A 2 -61.16 7.03 15.69
N ALA A 3 -61.55 7.02 14.40
CA ALA A 3 -61.84 6.05 13.33
C ALA A 3 -63.31 6.18 12.85
N PHE A 4 -63.47 6.35 11.52
CA PHE A 4 -64.63 6.10 10.63
C PHE A 4 -65.93 6.93 10.78
N THR A 5 -66.51 7.45 9.69
CA THR A 5 -67.37 6.67 8.77
C THR A 5 -67.64 7.35 7.41
N LEU A 6 -67.98 6.49 6.43
CA LEU A 6 -68.29 6.68 4.99
C LEU A 6 -69.75 7.10 4.70
N SER A 7 -69.98 7.70 3.51
CA SER A 7 -71.01 7.37 2.47
C SER A 7 -71.55 8.64 1.76
N LEU A 8 -72.00 8.70 0.49
CA LEU A 8 -72.09 7.85 -0.72
C LEU A 8 -72.52 8.79 -1.90
N LEU A 9 -72.28 8.36 -3.17
CA LEU A 9 -72.98 8.72 -4.44
C LEU A 9 -72.94 10.20 -4.93
N GLY A 10 -72.75 10.53 -6.22
CA GLY A 10 -72.64 9.79 -7.47
C GLY A 10 -72.71 10.76 -8.68
N VAL A 11 -72.66 10.18 -9.90
CA VAL A 11 -73.07 10.72 -11.22
C VAL A 11 -71.98 11.33 -12.14
N LEU A 12 -71.72 10.59 -13.22
CA LEU A 12 -71.04 10.95 -14.48
C LEU A 12 -71.75 12.12 -15.21
N ILE A 13 -71.06 12.78 -16.16
CA ILE A 13 -71.38 12.79 -17.62
C ILE A 13 -70.70 13.98 -18.37
N LEU A 14 -70.10 13.62 -19.53
CA LEU A 14 -69.80 14.36 -20.79
C LEU A 14 -68.66 15.41 -20.93
N HIS A 15 -67.63 14.98 -21.67
CA HIS A 15 -67.09 15.52 -22.93
C HIS A 15 -67.29 17.01 -23.28
N SER A 16 -66.19 17.69 -23.60
CA SER A 16 -66.04 18.45 -24.85
C SER A 16 -64.56 18.78 -25.15
N SER A 17 -64.16 18.43 -26.36
CA SER A 17 -62.89 18.79 -27.00
C SER A 17 -62.95 20.23 -27.51
N THR A 18 -61.86 21.00 -27.36
CA THR A 18 -61.56 22.12 -28.25
C THR A 18 -60.05 22.23 -28.47
N THR A 19 -59.64 21.82 -29.66
CA THR A 19 -58.40 22.24 -30.31
C THR A 19 -58.53 23.69 -30.77
N VAL A 20 -57.59 24.56 -30.42
CA VAL A 20 -57.29 25.78 -31.18
C VAL A 20 -55.76 25.91 -31.28
N ALA A 21 -55.28 26.02 -32.51
CA ALA A 21 -53.89 26.22 -32.88
C ALA A 21 -53.65 27.68 -33.31
N ARG A 22 -52.35 28.05 -33.30
CA ARG A 22 -51.64 29.22 -33.89
C ARG A 22 -51.36 30.41 -32.96
N PRO A 23 -50.33 31.23 -33.26
CA PRO A 23 -49.02 30.93 -33.87
C PRO A 23 -47.86 31.59 -33.08
N GLN A 24 -46.64 31.35 -33.58
CA GLN A 24 -45.38 31.98 -33.15
C GLN A 24 -45.47 33.51 -33.09
N ASP A 25 -44.87 34.09 -32.06
CA ASP A 25 -44.10 35.33 -32.18
C ASP A 25 -42.94 35.32 -31.16
N ASP A 26 -41.79 35.69 -31.68
CA ASP A 26 -40.47 35.79 -31.05
C ASP A 26 -40.36 37.09 -30.22
N VAL A 27 -39.30 37.18 -29.40
CA VAL A 27 -38.71 38.37 -28.74
C VAL A 27 -38.60 38.32 -27.19
N THR A 28 -37.44 37.82 -26.75
CA THR A 28 -36.58 38.18 -25.58
C THR A 28 -37.01 37.79 -24.15
N PRO A 29 -36.11 37.64 -23.13
CA PRO A 29 -34.66 37.94 -23.03
C PRO A 29 -33.77 36.82 -22.39
N ALA A 30 -32.44 37.00 -22.39
CA ALA A 30 -31.47 36.30 -21.53
C ALA A 30 -31.70 36.62 -20.02
N PRO A 31 -31.17 35.90 -18.99
CA PRO A 31 -29.92 35.12 -18.98
C PRO A 31 -29.90 33.83 -18.10
N THR A 32 -28.69 33.29 -17.93
CA THR A 32 -28.20 32.33 -16.91
C THR A 32 -28.52 30.84 -17.05
N GLU A 33 -27.53 30.06 -17.53
CA GLU A 33 -26.84 29.03 -16.74
C GLU A 33 -25.66 28.43 -17.54
N PHE A 34 -24.43 28.63 -17.03
CA PHE A 34 -23.23 27.97 -17.54
C PHE A 34 -23.17 26.56 -16.94
N SER A 35 -23.55 25.55 -17.73
CA SER A 35 -23.33 24.14 -17.41
C SER A 35 -21.88 23.76 -17.74
N TYR A 36 -21.06 23.67 -16.69
CA TYR A 36 -19.71 23.10 -16.76
C TYR A 36 -19.83 21.58 -16.78
N THR A 37 -19.95 20.99 -17.97
CA THR A 37 -19.78 19.54 -18.13
C THR A 37 -18.29 19.22 -18.15
N GLU A 38 -17.77 18.84 -16.98
CA GLU A 38 -16.46 18.20 -16.84
C GLU A 38 -16.41 16.96 -17.75
N ARG A 39 -15.66 17.06 -18.86
CA ARG A 39 -15.27 15.88 -19.64
C ARG A 39 -14.29 15.08 -18.78
N ILE A 40 -14.81 14.11 -18.04
CA ILE A 40 -14.00 13.01 -17.51
C ILE A 40 -13.42 12.27 -18.72
N GLY A 41 -12.16 12.55 -19.04
CA GLY A 41 -11.41 11.77 -20.01
C GLY A 41 -11.39 10.30 -19.59
N SER A 42 -11.82 9.42 -20.48
CA SER A 42 -11.78 7.98 -20.24
C SER A 42 -10.36 7.53 -19.84
N PRO A 43 -10.20 6.68 -18.82
CA PRO A 43 -8.89 6.15 -18.47
C PRO A 43 -8.34 5.33 -19.64
N SER A 44 -7.14 5.71 -20.12
CA SER A 44 -6.37 4.94 -21.08
C SER A 44 -6.22 3.50 -20.57
N LYS A 45 -6.69 2.53 -21.34
CA LYS A 45 -6.52 1.09 -21.06
C LYS A 45 -5.04 0.74 -21.20
N THR A 46 -4.27 0.94 -20.14
CA THR A 46 -2.89 0.43 -20.06
C THR A 46 -2.97 -1.10 -19.93
N THR A 47 -2.64 -1.81 -21.00
CA THR A 47 -2.57 -3.27 -21.02
C THR A 47 -1.22 -3.71 -20.47
N PHE A 48 -1.23 -4.45 -19.36
CA PHE A 48 -0.04 -5.07 -18.78
C PHE A 48 0.02 -6.54 -19.21
N SER A 49 1.17 -7.02 -19.65
CA SER A 49 1.45 -8.45 -19.78
C SER A 49 1.86 -8.98 -18.41
N ILE A 50 0.95 -9.70 -17.73
CA ILE A 50 1.16 -10.23 -16.39
C ILE A 50 2.09 -11.45 -16.47
N SER A 51 3.34 -11.30 -16.03
CA SER A 51 4.14 -12.44 -15.58
C SER A 51 3.83 -12.65 -14.10
N THR A 52 3.33 -13.84 -13.73
CA THR A 52 3.10 -14.21 -12.34
C THR A 52 4.44 -14.35 -11.61
N ALA A 53 4.60 -13.64 -10.49
CA ALA A 53 5.83 -13.62 -9.68
C ALA A 53 6.28 -15.01 -9.20
N ALA A 54 5.35 -15.96 -9.06
CA ALA A 54 5.62 -17.34 -8.65
C ALA A 54 6.32 -18.19 -9.74
N THR A 55 6.34 -17.73 -10.99
CA THR A 55 6.91 -18.43 -12.15
C THR A 55 7.76 -17.50 -13.02
N ALA A 56 8.32 -16.43 -12.43
CA ALA A 56 9.14 -15.49 -13.21
C ALA A 56 10.27 -16.29 -13.87
N ASN A 57 10.22 -16.38 -15.21
CA ASN A 57 11.35 -16.87 -15.98
C ASN A 57 12.59 -16.06 -15.54
N PRO A 58 13.79 -16.67 -15.51
CA PRO A 58 15.03 -15.94 -15.21
C PRO A 58 15.24 -14.75 -16.16
N VAL A 59 14.48 -14.72 -17.25
CA VAL A 59 14.32 -13.63 -18.19
C VAL A 59 12.83 -13.25 -18.22
N ALA A 60 12.45 -12.18 -17.52
CA ALA A 60 11.14 -11.56 -17.68
C ALA A 60 11.25 -10.40 -18.67
N SER A 61 10.28 -10.29 -19.60
CA SER A 61 10.14 -9.02 -20.34
C SER A 61 9.82 -7.93 -19.33
N GLY A 62 10.68 -6.91 -19.24
CA GLY A 62 10.45 -5.79 -18.35
C GLY A 62 9.06 -5.17 -18.59
N ILE A 63 8.44 -4.66 -17.52
CA ILE A 63 7.06 -4.18 -17.59
C ILE A 63 7.01 -2.91 -18.41
N SER A 64 6.29 -3.02 -19.52
CA SER A 64 6.01 -1.90 -20.41
C SER A 64 4.65 -1.28 -20.09
N VAL A 65 4.58 0.04 -20.16
CA VAL A 65 3.34 0.81 -20.24
C VAL A 65 3.01 1.15 -21.71
N ASP A 66 1.83 1.70 -21.97
CA ASP A 66 1.35 2.02 -23.32
C ASP A 66 1.36 0.84 -24.30
N GLY A 67 1.00 -0.35 -23.82
CA GLY A 67 0.93 -1.55 -24.66
C GLY A 67 2.27 -1.93 -25.29
N GLY A 68 3.36 -1.92 -24.51
CA GLY A 68 4.68 -2.34 -25.00
C GLY A 68 5.63 -1.21 -25.41
N LYS A 69 5.15 0.03 -25.50
CA LYS A 69 5.87 1.11 -26.20
C LYS A 69 6.67 2.05 -25.30
N ALA A 70 6.51 1.93 -23.99
CA ALA A 70 7.21 2.74 -23.01
C ALA A 70 7.41 1.95 -21.71
N TYR A 71 8.22 2.47 -20.80
CA TYR A 71 8.35 1.98 -19.43
C TYR A 71 8.60 3.16 -18.50
N ILE A 72 8.43 2.96 -17.19
CA ILE A 72 8.67 4.01 -16.20
C ILE A 72 10.01 3.77 -15.51
N LYS A 73 10.88 4.78 -15.52
CA LYS A 73 12.06 4.88 -14.65
C LYS A 73 11.68 5.63 -13.39
N TYR A 74 12.07 5.07 -12.25
CA TYR A 74 11.88 5.70 -10.95
C TYR A 74 13.20 6.19 -10.40
N SER A 75 13.14 7.31 -9.68
CA SER A 75 14.24 7.80 -8.86
C SER A 75 13.68 8.57 -7.67
N THR A 76 14.30 8.42 -6.51
CA THR A 76 14.09 9.30 -5.36
C THR A 76 14.57 10.70 -5.71
N VAL A 77 13.83 11.71 -5.23
CA VAL A 77 14.25 13.11 -5.27
C VAL A 77 14.67 13.49 -3.86
N GLU A 78 15.98 13.49 -3.63
CA GLU A 78 16.57 13.68 -2.32
C GLU A 78 16.58 15.15 -1.86
N GLY A 79 16.90 15.35 -0.58
CA GLY A 79 17.09 16.65 0.05
C GLY A 79 15.81 17.25 0.62
N TYR A 80 14.73 16.48 0.75
CA TYR A 80 13.48 16.94 1.36
C TYR A 80 13.27 16.34 2.75
N PHE A 81 13.80 15.15 3.00
CA PHE A 81 13.62 14.43 4.24
C PHE A 81 14.97 14.11 4.89
N LEU A 82 15.03 14.10 6.22
CA LEU A 82 16.22 13.68 6.96
C LEU A 82 16.66 12.27 6.55
N GLN A 83 15.69 11.40 6.25
CA GLN A 83 15.91 10.03 5.82
C GLN A 83 16.60 9.91 4.44
N ASP A 84 16.67 11.00 3.67
CA ASP A 84 17.46 11.05 2.43
C ASP A 84 18.98 11.11 2.73
N LEU A 85 19.37 11.46 3.96
CA LEU A 85 20.76 11.67 4.36
C LEU A 85 21.37 10.39 4.96
N ASN A 86 22.53 9.97 4.47
CA ASN A 86 23.31 8.85 5.04
C ASN A 86 23.72 9.06 6.52
N THR A 87 23.61 10.29 7.03
CA THR A 87 23.92 10.64 8.42
C THR A 87 22.75 10.41 9.38
N THR A 88 21.55 10.17 8.86
CA THR A 88 20.36 9.93 9.69
C THR A 88 20.31 8.47 10.08
N ASP A 89 20.49 8.19 11.36
CA ASP A 89 20.45 6.83 11.90
C ASP A 89 19.01 6.30 11.96
N PRO A 90 18.65 5.27 11.18
CA PRO A 90 17.30 4.70 11.19
C PRO A 90 16.91 4.08 12.53
N ALA A 91 17.87 3.63 13.35
CA ALA A 91 17.60 2.95 14.62
C ALA A 91 17.04 3.89 15.69
N THR A 92 17.42 5.17 15.64
CA THR A 92 17.04 6.19 16.63
C THR A 92 16.05 7.22 16.08
N PHE A 93 15.67 7.11 14.80
CA PHE A 93 14.80 8.08 14.15
C PHE A 93 13.34 7.98 14.59
N ASP A 94 12.82 9.05 15.20
CA ASP A 94 11.40 9.18 15.55
C ASP A 94 10.67 10.13 14.59
N TYR A 95 9.95 9.54 13.65
CA TYR A 95 9.18 10.29 12.64
C TYR A 95 8.13 11.23 13.26
N THR A 96 7.58 10.93 14.44
CA THR A 96 6.54 11.76 15.07
C THR A 96 7.12 12.97 15.81
N ALA A 97 8.37 12.85 16.27
CA ALA A 97 9.10 13.93 16.93
C ALA A 97 9.78 14.86 15.91
N GLN A 98 10.10 14.34 14.71
CA GLN A 98 10.91 15.05 13.71
C GLN A 98 10.12 15.53 12.50
N ASN A 99 8.79 15.73 12.60
CA ASN A 99 7.97 16.22 11.48
C ASN A 99 8.00 15.31 10.22
N PHE A 100 7.96 13.98 10.40
CA PHE A 100 8.32 12.95 9.41
C PHE A 100 9.72 13.11 8.78
N GLY A 101 10.58 13.92 9.37
CA GLY A 101 11.89 14.30 8.85
C GLY A 101 11.86 15.37 7.77
N LEU A 102 10.72 16.01 7.49
CA LEU A 102 10.66 17.09 6.50
C LEU A 102 11.62 18.22 6.91
N LEU A 103 12.62 18.48 6.07
CA LEU A 103 13.63 19.49 6.32
C LEU A 103 13.03 20.89 6.30
N ASN A 104 13.41 21.72 7.28
CA ASN A 104 13.09 23.15 7.26
C ASN A 104 14.00 23.85 6.24
N ARG A 105 13.44 24.14 5.05
CA ARG A 105 14.17 24.71 3.92
C ARG A 105 13.30 25.64 3.09
N THR A 106 13.93 26.41 2.22
CA THR A 106 13.24 27.14 1.14
C THR A 106 13.04 26.27 -0.09
N TYR A 107 12.00 26.60 -0.85
CA TYR A 107 11.65 25.98 -2.12
C TYR A 107 11.68 27.05 -3.24
N PRO A 108 12.01 26.68 -4.49
CA PRO A 108 11.89 27.60 -5.63
C PRO A 108 10.46 28.13 -5.85
N SER A 109 9.45 27.47 -5.29
CA SER A 109 8.05 27.89 -5.31
C SER A 109 7.71 28.95 -4.25
N ASP A 110 8.62 29.23 -3.32
CA ASP A 110 8.36 30.15 -2.23
C ASP A 110 8.28 31.60 -2.71
N THR A 111 7.37 32.34 -2.09
CA THR A 111 7.23 33.79 -2.19
C THR A 111 7.26 34.38 -0.78
N TRP A 112 7.41 35.70 -0.66
CA TRP A 112 7.33 36.36 0.65
C TRP A 112 6.03 36.03 1.40
N PHE A 113 4.91 35.86 0.68
CA PHE A 113 3.64 35.50 1.28
C PHE A 113 3.63 34.05 1.80
N THR A 114 4.17 33.09 1.04
CA THR A 114 4.19 31.68 1.49
C THR A 114 5.11 31.49 2.69
N THR A 115 6.29 32.10 2.69
CA THR A 115 7.24 31.97 3.80
C THR A 115 6.74 32.62 5.09
N ARG A 116 5.90 33.65 5.01
CA ARG A 116 5.35 34.36 6.18
C ARG A 116 4.14 33.66 6.81
N PHE A 117 3.30 33.00 6.02
CA PHE A 117 1.97 32.56 6.49
C PHE A 117 1.70 31.06 6.35
N GLN A 118 2.62 30.29 5.76
CA GLN A 118 2.44 28.86 5.55
C GLN A 118 3.46 28.04 6.33
N THR A 119 3.04 26.87 6.78
CA THR A 119 3.92 25.88 7.42
C THR A 119 4.88 25.26 6.41
N GLN A 120 5.91 24.55 6.90
CA GLN A 120 6.85 23.83 6.03
C GLN A 120 6.13 22.81 5.13
N TRP A 121 5.09 22.14 5.64
CA TRP A 121 4.29 21.18 4.89
C TRP A 121 3.42 21.82 3.81
N GLN A 122 2.79 22.97 4.09
CA GLN A 122 2.02 23.70 3.09
C GLN A 122 2.91 24.19 1.94
N ARG A 123 4.11 24.68 2.29
CA ARG A 123 5.13 25.12 1.33
C ARG A 123 5.62 23.94 0.49
N PHE A 124 5.89 22.78 1.12
CA PHE A 124 6.25 21.55 0.40
C PHE A 124 5.14 21.08 -0.55
N SER A 125 3.87 21.11 -0.12
CA SER A 125 2.74 20.71 -0.96
C SER A 125 2.57 21.61 -2.20
N THR A 126 2.76 22.92 -2.01
CA THR A 126 2.77 23.89 -3.11
C THR A 126 3.93 23.60 -4.07
N HIS A 127 5.12 23.31 -3.53
CA HIS A 127 6.29 22.93 -4.32
C HIS A 127 6.06 21.63 -5.12
N LEU A 128 5.53 20.58 -4.50
CA LEU A 128 5.19 19.31 -5.18
C LEU A 128 4.18 19.54 -6.32
N SER A 129 3.18 20.39 -6.09
CA SER A 129 2.22 20.77 -7.11
C SER A 129 2.90 21.49 -8.28
N GLN A 130 3.80 22.44 -8.00
CA GLN A 130 4.56 23.15 -9.03
C GLN A 130 5.54 22.25 -9.79
N LEU A 131 6.20 21.30 -9.13
CA LEU A 131 7.05 20.31 -9.79
C LEU A 131 6.27 19.56 -10.87
N ASN A 132 5.05 19.11 -10.57
CA ASN A 132 4.19 18.45 -11.54
C ASN A 132 3.70 19.39 -12.64
N THR A 133 3.19 20.58 -12.30
CA THR A 133 2.64 21.53 -13.29
C THR A 133 3.70 22.06 -14.26
N ARG A 134 4.95 22.22 -13.82
CA ARG A 134 6.05 22.73 -14.66
C ARG A 134 6.80 21.63 -15.42
N SER A 135 6.52 20.37 -15.14
CA SER A 135 7.20 19.26 -15.80
C SER A 135 6.47 18.81 -17.07
N PRO A 136 7.19 18.29 -18.08
CA PRO A 136 6.57 17.69 -19.24
C PRO A 136 5.63 16.52 -18.85
N PRO A 137 4.61 16.18 -19.66
CA PRO A 137 3.61 15.15 -19.31
C PRO A 137 4.16 13.73 -19.07
N HIS A 138 5.39 13.45 -19.50
CA HIS A 138 6.04 12.15 -19.28
C HIS A 138 6.79 12.08 -17.94
N ILE A 139 6.85 13.19 -17.19
CA ILE A 139 7.46 13.29 -15.86
C ILE A 139 6.36 13.55 -14.83
N THR A 140 6.38 12.78 -13.75
CA THR A 140 5.44 12.94 -12.64
C THR A 140 6.16 12.78 -11.32
N TYR A 141 5.75 13.56 -10.32
CA TYR A 141 6.29 13.51 -8.97
C TYR A 141 5.19 13.09 -8.00
N LYS A 142 5.49 12.11 -7.15
CA LYS A 142 4.59 11.66 -6.08
C LYS A 142 5.33 11.55 -4.76
N LEU A 143 4.68 11.96 -3.68
CA LEU A 143 5.09 11.67 -2.32
C LEU A 143 4.46 10.36 -1.88
N LEU A 144 5.29 9.38 -1.52
CA LEU A 144 4.86 8.10 -0.94
C LEU A 144 5.10 8.13 0.57
N PHE A 145 4.08 7.82 1.37
CA PHE A 145 4.24 7.49 2.79
C PHE A 145 4.27 5.97 2.93
N LEU A 146 5.48 5.42 3.06
CA LEU A 146 5.73 4.00 3.26
C LEU A 146 5.66 3.67 4.75
N ALA A 147 4.62 2.97 5.18
CA ALA A 147 4.40 2.58 6.57
C ALA A 147 4.69 1.10 6.78
N ARG A 148 5.50 0.77 7.80
CA ARG A 148 5.61 -0.60 8.31
C ARG A 148 4.44 -0.86 9.26
N HIS A 149 3.82 -2.04 9.18
CA HIS A 149 2.81 -2.46 10.14
C HIS A 149 3.30 -2.35 11.59
N GLY A 150 2.37 -2.17 12.53
CA GLY A 150 2.64 -2.26 13.96
C GLY A 150 3.11 -3.66 14.36
N GLU A 151 3.67 -3.83 15.55
CA GLU A 151 4.13 -5.13 16.03
C GLU A 151 3.03 -6.20 15.90
N GLY A 152 3.33 -7.28 15.17
CA GLY A 152 2.45 -8.42 15.02
C GLY A 152 2.88 -9.57 15.93
N THR A 153 1.98 -10.54 16.16
CA THR A 153 2.28 -11.73 17.00
C THR A 153 3.52 -12.48 16.53
N HIS A 154 3.80 -12.54 15.22
CA HIS A 154 5.05 -13.10 14.68
C HIS A 154 6.32 -12.35 15.11
N ASN A 155 6.30 -11.02 15.29
CA ASN A 155 7.47 -10.25 15.73
C ASN A 155 7.75 -10.51 17.21
N SER A 156 6.69 -10.56 18.03
CA SER A 156 6.80 -10.95 19.43
C SER A 156 7.31 -12.39 19.57
N ALA A 157 6.81 -13.31 18.73
CA ALA A 157 7.26 -14.70 18.71
C ALA A 157 8.72 -14.83 18.28
N GLU A 158 9.16 -14.13 17.23
CA GLU A 158 10.57 -14.11 16.82
C GLU A 158 11.46 -13.61 17.96
N THR A 159 11.05 -12.52 18.63
CA THR A 159 11.78 -11.97 19.78
C THR A 159 11.89 -12.99 20.91
N PHE A 160 10.80 -13.68 21.23
CA PHE A 160 10.75 -14.70 22.28
C PHE A 160 11.61 -15.93 21.94
N TYR A 161 11.54 -16.42 20.70
CA TYR A 161 12.23 -17.65 20.28
C TYR A 161 13.66 -17.41 19.79
N THR A 162 14.06 -16.16 19.56
CA THR A 162 15.27 -15.73 18.83
C THR A 162 15.20 -15.97 17.32
N THR A 163 15.83 -15.09 16.55
CA THR A 163 15.87 -15.17 15.08
C THR A 163 16.35 -16.53 14.55
N PRO A 164 17.40 -17.19 15.10
CA PRO A 164 17.80 -18.51 14.61
C PRO A 164 16.72 -19.58 14.80
N SER A 165 16.12 -19.68 15.99
CA SER A 165 15.09 -20.70 16.24
C SER A 165 13.79 -20.38 15.51
N TRP A 166 13.47 -19.09 15.37
CA TRP A 166 12.35 -18.63 14.58
C TRP A 166 12.48 -19.08 13.12
N ASN A 167 13.57 -18.69 12.46
CA ASN A 167 13.78 -18.94 11.03
C ASN A 167 13.91 -20.43 10.68
N CYS A 168 14.44 -21.26 11.59
CA CYS A 168 14.74 -22.65 11.27
C CYS A 168 13.75 -23.66 11.85
N TYR A 169 12.82 -23.26 12.72
CA TYR A 169 11.92 -24.20 13.39
C TYR A 169 10.51 -23.66 13.66
N TYR A 170 10.37 -22.50 14.32
CA TYR A 170 9.06 -22.06 14.80
C TYR A 170 8.19 -21.42 13.70
N ALA A 171 8.78 -20.60 12.83
CA ALA A 171 8.04 -19.81 11.84
C ALA A 171 7.36 -20.66 10.76
N GLN A 172 7.74 -21.92 10.62
CA GLN A 172 7.15 -22.88 9.69
C GLN A 172 5.77 -23.38 10.15
N ALA A 173 5.45 -23.37 11.45
CA ALA A 173 4.11 -23.74 11.90
C ALA A 173 3.16 -22.55 11.89
N ASP A 174 1.84 -22.77 12.00
CA ASP A 174 0.86 -21.68 12.08
C ASP A 174 0.87 -21.00 13.46
N GLY A 175 1.38 -21.67 14.48
CA GLY A 175 1.39 -21.20 15.85
C GLY A 175 1.85 -22.25 16.85
N ASN A 176 1.58 -21.98 18.11
CA ASN A 176 1.63 -22.94 19.22
C ASN A 176 0.26 -22.99 19.92
N SER A 177 0.17 -23.61 21.10
CA SER A 177 -1.10 -23.69 21.84
C SER A 177 -1.57 -22.36 22.45
N THR A 178 -0.77 -21.30 22.43
CA THR A 178 -1.08 -20.00 23.06
C THR A 178 -1.26 -18.88 22.04
N THR A 179 -0.64 -18.98 20.87
CA THR A 179 -0.55 -17.87 19.90
C THR A 179 -0.46 -18.39 18.48
N THR A 180 -1.16 -17.71 17.57
CA THR A 180 -1.08 -17.93 16.12
C THR A 180 -0.24 -16.82 15.50
N TRP A 181 0.68 -17.19 14.61
CA TRP A 181 1.51 -16.27 13.82
C TRP A 181 1.38 -16.47 12.30
N ALA A 182 0.67 -17.50 11.85
CA ALA A 182 0.14 -17.53 10.48
C ALA A 182 -0.76 -16.32 10.24
N ASP A 183 -0.52 -15.61 9.12
CA ASP A 183 -1.15 -14.33 8.80
C ASP A 183 -1.35 -13.42 10.04
N ALA A 184 -0.27 -13.25 10.81
CA ALA A 184 -0.30 -12.69 12.16
C ALA A 184 -1.15 -11.41 12.29
N THR A 185 -1.92 -11.34 13.38
CA THR A 185 -2.58 -10.12 13.86
C THR A 185 -1.59 -9.20 14.59
N LEU A 186 -2.01 -7.96 14.84
CA LEU A 186 -1.30 -7.05 15.74
C LEU A 186 -1.31 -7.55 17.19
N THR A 187 -0.27 -7.18 17.93
CA THR A 187 -0.25 -7.22 19.40
C THR A 187 -0.83 -5.92 19.96
N PRO A 188 -1.14 -5.82 21.26
CA PRO A 188 -1.52 -4.55 21.89
C PRO A 188 -0.47 -3.42 21.71
N SER A 189 0.81 -3.78 21.60
CA SER A 189 1.89 -2.84 21.25
C SER A 189 1.73 -2.34 19.82
N GLY A 190 1.44 -3.23 18.86
CA GLY A 190 1.16 -2.87 17.47
C GLY A 190 -0.08 -1.99 17.28
N GLU A 191 -1.15 -2.24 18.05
CA GLU A 191 -2.34 -1.39 18.08
C GLU A 191 -2.02 0.02 18.61
N SER A 192 -1.23 0.09 19.69
CA SER A 192 -0.75 1.35 20.27
C SER A 192 0.12 2.13 19.28
N GLN A 193 0.97 1.45 18.51
CA GLN A 193 1.78 2.05 17.45
C GLN A 193 0.91 2.61 16.30
N SER A 194 -0.16 1.91 15.92
CA SER A 194 -1.12 2.37 14.90
C SER A 194 -1.90 3.59 15.39
N THR A 195 -2.33 3.58 16.66
CA THR A 195 -2.96 4.73 17.32
C THR A 195 -2.04 5.94 17.40
N ARG A 196 -0.75 5.73 17.67
CA ARG A 196 0.28 6.80 17.63
C ARG A 196 0.34 7.45 16.25
N ALA A 197 0.35 6.65 15.18
CA ALA A 197 0.34 7.15 13.81
C ALA A 197 -0.93 7.97 13.51
N ARG A 198 -2.11 7.46 13.89
CA ARG A 198 -3.39 8.18 13.77
C ARG A 198 -3.35 9.56 14.44
N ASN A 199 -2.94 9.59 15.71
CA ASN A 199 -2.87 10.82 16.50
C ASN A 199 -1.90 11.82 15.86
N TYR A 200 -0.78 11.32 15.35
CA TYR A 200 0.19 12.15 14.67
C TYR A 200 -0.33 12.75 13.37
N TRP A 201 -1.01 11.96 12.54
CA TRP A 201 -1.68 12.45 11.33
C TRP A 201 -2.74 13.51 11.65
N THR A 202 -3.60 13.27 12.65
CA THR A 202 -4.63 14.22 13.10
C THR A 202 -3.99 15.54 13.56
N ARG A 203 -2.88 15.47 14.32
CA ARG A 203 -2.11 16.65 14.72
C ARG A 203 -1.55 17.41 13.52
N LEU A 204 -0.89 16.74 12.59
CA LEU A 204 -0.31 17.39 11.41
C LEU A 204 -1.35 18.01 10.49
N LEU A 205 -2.53 17.39 10.35
CA LEU A 205 -3.64 17.98 9.59
C LEU A 205 -4.10 19.29 10.22
N LYS A 206 -4.22 19.33 11.54
CA LYS A 206 -4.68 20.51 12.29
C LYS A 206 -3.62 21.62 12.33
N GLU A 207 -2.39 21.28 12.71
CA GLU A 207 -1.35 22.24 13.06
C GLU A 207 -0.46 22.56 11.86
N GLN A 208 -0.03 21.52 11.15
CA GLN A 208 0.87 21.66 10.01
C GLN A 208 0.15 21.83 8.68
N ARG A 209 -1.18 21.65 8.63
CA ARG A 209 -1.99 21.68 7.41
C ARG A 209 -1.36 20.83 6.30
N ILE A 210 -0.82 19.68 6.68
CA ILE A 210 -0.26 18.70 5.74
C ILE A 210 -1.32 18.27 4.73
N THR A 211 -0.94 18.09 3.47
CA THR A 211 -1.83 17.44 2.50
C THR A 211 -1.85 15.94 2.79
N PRO A 212 -3.00 15.35 3.18
CA PRO A 212 -3.06 13.92 3.43
C PRO A 212 -2.94 13.12 2.12
N PRO A 213 -2.63 11.82 2.22
CA PRO A 213 -2.71 10.91 1.09
C PRO A 213 -4.07 10.99 0.40
N GLY A 214 -4.02 11.03 -0.93
CA GLY A 214 -5.20 10.98 -1.77
C GLY A 214 -5.69 9.57 -2.05
N SER A 215 -4.77 8.60 -1.97
CA SER A 215 -5.03 7.18 -2.14
C SER A 215 -4.27 6.39 -1.10
N PHE A 216 -4.87 5.29 -0.66
CA PHE A 216 -4.35 4.40 0.37
C PHE A 216 -4.24 3.00 -0.20
N TYR A 217 -3.06 2.41 -0.12
CA TYR A 217 -2.78 1.07 -0.58
C TYR A 217 -2.24 0.25 0.58
N VAL A 218 -2.66 -1.01 0.67
CA VAL A 218 -2.35 -1.86 1.82
C VAL A 218 -2.02 -3.28 1.37
N SER A 219 -1.04 -3.88 2.04
CA SER A 219 -0.74 -5.31 1.94
C SER A 219 -1.95 -6.17 2.33
N PRO A 220 -2.13 -7.36 1.72
CA PRO A 220 -3.21 -8.28 2.08
C PRO A 220 -3.01 -9.00 3.42
N LEU A 221 -1.83 -8.94 4.01
CA LEU A 221 -1.54 -9.58 5.31
C LEU A 221 -2.23 -8.84 6.47
N THR A 222 -2.84 -9.59 7.38
CA THR A 222 -3.79 -9.10 8.41
C THR A 222 -3.22 -7.98 9.28
N ARG A 223 -1.97 -8.11 9.76
CA ARG A 223 -1.27 -7.03 10.49
C ARG A 223 -1.23 -5.69 9.75
N CYS A 224 -1.05 -5.68 8.43
CA CYS A 224 -1.05 -4.44 7.66
C CYS A 224 -2.47 -3.87 7.49
N LEU A 225 -3.46 -4.75 7.32
CA LEU A 225 -4.87 -4.36 7.22
C LEU A 225 -5.34 -3.71 8.53
N GLN A 226 -5.02 -4.32 9.68
CA GLN A 226 -5.30 -3.75 11.00
C GLN A 226 -4.56 -2.42 11.20
N THR A 227 -3.25 -2.35 10.91
CA THR A 227 -2.50 -1.09 11.05
C THR A 227 -3.07 0.03 10.19
N ALA A 228 -3.39 -0.24 8.92
CA ALA A 228 -3.91 0.77 8.01
C ALA A 228 -5.28 1.27 8.48
N ASP A 229 -6.17 0.35 8.85
CA ASP A 229 -7.51 0.65 9.31
C ASP A 229 -7.49 1.44 10.62
N GLU A 230 -6.70 0.98 11.60
CA GLU A 230 -6.49 1.70 12.85
C GLU A 230 -5.79 3.04 12.65
N THR A 231 -4.92 3.19 11.64
CA THR A 231 -4.28 4.50 11.42
C THR A 231 -5.27 5.52 10.83
N TRP A 232 -6.15 5.11 9.91
CA TRP A 232 -6.82 6.04 9.00
C TRP A 232 -8.34 6.13 9.14
N ARG A 233 -9.02 5.09 9.66
CA ARG A 233 -10.50 5.03 9.67
C ARG A 233 -11.14 6.27 10.30
N ASP A 234 -10.56 6.77 11.38
CA ASP A 234 -11.10 7.87 12.18
C ASP A 234 -10.35 9.20 11.97
N VAL A 235 -9.46 9.29 10.98
CA VAL A 235 -8.74 10.53 10.67
C VAL A 235 -9.67 11.47 9.90
N PRO A 236 -9.85 12.74 10.35
CA PRO A 236 -10.75 13.69 9.69
C PRO A 236 -10.13 14.24 8.41
N LEU A 237 -10.27 13.51 7.30
CA LEU A 237 -9.73 13.92 6.01
C LEU A 237 -10.45 15.17 5.47
N PRO A 238 -9.72 16.19 4.97
CA PRO A 238 -10.31 17.41 4.42
C PRO A 238 -11.26 17.14 3.25
N GLY A 239 -12.29 17.98 3.09
CA GLY A 239 -13.22 17.91 1.97
C GLY A 239 -14.20 16.72 2.02
N ARG A 240 -14.45 16.17 3.22
CA ARG A 240 -15.32 14.98 3.43
C ARG A 240 -14.88 13.76 2.62
N ARG A 241 -13.58 13.67 2.33
CA ARG A 241 -13.01 12.52 1.62
C ARG A 241 -13.11 11.27 2.50
N LEU A 242 -13.50 10.16 1.90
CA LEU A 242 -13.63 8.89 2.59
C LEU A 242 -12.33 8.10 2.53
N TYR A 243 -11.93 7.50 3.64
CA TYR A 243 -10.90 6.46 3.66
C TYR A 243 -11.41 5.24 2.90
N ARG A 244 -10.79 4.94 1.74
CA ARG A 244 -11.15 3.84 0.84
C ARG A 244 -9.88 3.13 0.37
N PRO A 245 -9.22 2.35 1.23
CA PRO A 245 -7.98 1.69 0.88
C PRO A 245 -8.20 0.60 -0.18
N VAL A 246 -7.16 0.36 -0.97
CA VAL A 246 -7.10 -0.73 -1.96
C VAL A 246 -6.04 -1.74 -1.52
N VAL A 247 -6.46 -2.97 -1.31
CA VAL A 247 -5.58 -4.12 -1.07
C VAL A 247 -4.84 -4.46 -2.37
N LYS A 248 -3.51 -4.47 -2.30
CA LYS A 248 -2.60 -4.76 -3.42
C LYS A 248 -1.76 -5.97 -3.07
N GLU A 249 -1.83 -7.05 -3.84
CA GLU A 249 -1.11 -8.30 -3.56
C GLU A 249 0.39 -8.05 -3.39
N PHE A 250 0.96 -7.22 -4.25
CA PHE A 250 2.40 -6.95 -4.29
C PHE A 250 2.91 -5.97 -3.22
N LEU A 251 2.07 -5.52 -2.28
CA LEU A 251 2.52 -4.83 -1.06
C LEU A 251 2.89 -5.78 0.08
N ARG A 252 2.75 -7.10 -0.10
CA ARG A 252 3.08 -8.11 0.91
C ARG A 252 4.59 -8.18 1.23
N GLU A 253 4.92 -8.77 2.38
CA GLU A 253 6.32 -8.98 2.79
C GLU A 253 7.07 -9.82 1.75
N GLY A 254 8.41 -9.75 1.77
CA GLY A 254 9.23 -10.71 1.04
C GLY A 254 8.79 -12.13 1.40
N MET A 255 8.51 -12.94 0.38
CA MET A 255 7.89 -14.25 0.62
C MET A 255 8.95 -15.27 1.04
N SER A 256 8.80 -15.81 2.25
CA SER A 256 9.60 -16.93 2.73
C SER A 256 8.72 -18.17 2.94
N ILE A 257 9.31 -19.22 3.51
CA ILE A 257 8.57 -20.41 3.95
C ILE A 257 7.79 -20.20 5.26
N HIS A 258 7.91 -19.03 5.89
CA HIS A 258 7.22 -18.73 7.13
C HIS A 258 5.72 -18.58 6.88
N THR A 259 4.90 -19.13 7.78
CA THR A 259 3.43 -19.09 7.66
C THR A 259 2.87 -17.67 7.85
N CYS A 260 3.64 -16.77 8.48
CA CYS A 260 3.29 -15.35 8.59
C CYS A 260 3.28 -14.61 7.25
N ASP A 261 3.84 -15.21 6.20
CA ASP A 261 3.87 -14.66 4.84
C ASP A 261 2.69 -15.18 3.99
N ARG A 262 2.03 -16.25 4.44
CA ARG A 262 0.80 -16.78 3.83
C ARG A 262 -0.37 -15.89 4.21
N ARG A 263 -1.07 -15.33 3.22
CA ARG A 263 -2.24 -14.47 3.48
C ARG A 263 -3.53 -15.28 3.62
N SER A 264 -4.49 -14.71 4.34
CA SER A 264 -5.88 -15.17 4.32
C SER A 264 -6.50 -15.08 2.92
N SER A 265 -7.60 -15.81 2.72
CA SER A 265 -8.38 -15.71 1.49
C SER A 265 -9.02 -14.33 1.33
N ARG A 266 -9.32 -13.95 0.09
CA ARG A 266 -10.02 -12.70 -0.23
C ARG A 266 -11.36 -12.62 0.49
N SER A 267 -12.12 -13.71 0.57
CA SER A 267 -13.39 -13.77 1.31
C SER A 267 -13.22 -13.47 2.80
N VAL A 268 -12.20 -14.04 3.45
CA VAL A 268 -11.90 -13.77 4.87
C VAL A 268 -11.49 -12.30 5.07
N ILE A 269 -10.60 -11.77 4.22
CA ILE A 269 -10.20 -10.36 4.28
C ILE A 269 -11.42 -9.44 4.09
N ARG A 270 -12.30 -9.76 3.12
CA ARG A 270 -13.52 -8.98 2.86
C ARG A 270 -14.47 -8.98 4.06
N ALA A 271 -14.64 -10.12 4.72
CA ALA A 271 -15.49 -10.25 5.89
C ALA A 271 -14.97 -9.43 7.08
N ASN A 272 -13.66 -9.47 7.32
CA ASN A 272 -13.03 -8.75 8.43
C ASN A 272 -12.87 -7.25 8.16
N PHE A 273 -12.68 -6.85 6.90
CA PHE A 273 -12.41 -5.46 6.51
C PHE A 273 -13.35 -5.01 5.37
N PRO A 274 -14.67 -4.90 5.60
CA PRO A 274 -15.67 -4.65 4.55
C PRO A 274 -15.53 -3.29 3.85
N GLY A 275 -14.86 -2.32 4.48
CA GLY A 275 -14.59 -1.00 3.90
C GLY A 275 -13.46 -0.98 2.86
N MET A 276 -12.67 -2.05 2.76
CA MET A 276 -11.52 -2.11 1.86
C MET A 276 -11.90 -2.64 0.47
N ARG A 277 -11.26 -2.08 -0.56
CA ARG A 277 -11.36 -2.55 -1.94
C ARG A 277 -10.19 -3.46 -2.26
N PHE A 278 -10.31 -4.24 -3.31
CA PHE A 278 -9.23 -5.11 -3.80
C PHE A 278 -8.87 -4.65 -5.21
N GLU A 279 -7.62 -4.84 -5.60
CA GLU A 279 -7.26 -4.77 -7.01
C GLU A 279 -8.06 -5.78 -7.84
N GLU A 280 -8.26 -5.46 -9.12
CA GLU A 280 -9.15 -6.21 -10.00
C GLU A 280 -8.75 -7.68 -10.14
N THR A 281 -7.44 -7.94 -10.20
CA THR A 281 -6.84 -9.27 -10.39
C THR A 281 -6.58 -10.02 -9.06
N PHE A 282 -7.13 -9.55 -7.94
CA PHE A 282 -6.86 -10.17 -6.64
C PHE A 282 -7.48 -11.57 -6.53
N ALA A 283 -6.62 -12.58 -6.42
CA ALA A 283 -7.01 -13.99 -6.34
C ALA A 283 -7.69 -14.34 -5.01
N GLU A 284 -8.63 -15.30 -5.05
CA GLU A 284 -9.34 -15.77 -3.84
C GLU A 284 -8.36 -16.34 -2.81
N ASN A 285 -7.62 -17.39 -3.19
CA ASN A 285 -6.62 -18.03 -2.36
C ASN A 285 -5.23 -17.42 -2.58
N ASP A 286 -4.32 -17.63 -1.63
CA ASP A 286 -2.91 -17.29 -1.80
C ASP A 286 -2.28 -18.22 -2.85
N THR A 287 -1.85 -17.65 -3.96
CA THR A 287 -1.23 -18.40 -5.08
C THR A 287 0.28 -18.20 -5.16
N LEU A 288 0.85 -17.35 -4.31
CA LEU A 288 2.27 -17.02 -4.34
C LEU A 288 3.04 -17.75 -3.24
N TRP A 289 2.41 -17.97 -2.08
CA TRP A 289 3.06 -18.71 -0.99
C TRP A 289 2.93 -20.23 -1.21
N SER A 290 4.07 -20.92 -1.31
CA SER A 290 4.13 -22.39 -1.43
C SER A 290 4.56 -23.09 -0.13
N GLY A 291 5.20 -22.35 0.78
CA GLY A 291 5.87 -22.91 1.96
C GLY A 291 7.14 -23.70 1.65
N VAL A 292 7.61 -23.74 0.39
CA VAL A 292 8.81 -24.50 -0.01
C VAL A 292 9.93 -23.58 -0.50
N VAL A 293 9.57 -22.58 -1.31
CA VAL A 293 10.51 -21.62 -1.89
C VAL A 293 10.37 -20.24 -1.27
N ALA A 294 11.47 -19.51 -1.23
CA ALA A 294 11.56 -18.12 -0.81
C ALA A 294 11.96 -17.21 -1.98
N GLU A 295 11.40 -16.00 -1.97
CA GLU A 295 11.64 -14.94 -2.94
C GLU A 295 13.05 -14.39 -2.81
N THR A 296 13.76 -14.27 -3.93
CA THR A 296 15.08 -13.63 -3.95
C THR A 296 14.95 -12.11 -3.91
N PRO A 297 15.98 -11.38 -3.45
CA PRO A 297 15.95 -9.92 -3.47
C PRO A 297 15.64 -9.32 -4.85
N SER A 298 16.19 -9.88 -5.93
CA SER A 298 15.89 -9.42 -7.30
C SER A 298 14.46 -9.72 -7.74
N ALA A 299 13.89 -10.86 -7.33
CA ALA A 299 12.50 -11.19 -7.62
C ALA A 299 11.55 -10.25 -6.85
N GLN A 300 11.89 -9.92 -5.60
CA GLN A 300 11.15 -8.93 -4.82
C GLN A 300 11.22 -7.54 -5.44
N ASP A 301 12.41 -7.09 -5.87
CA ASP A 301 12.58 -5.78 -6.54
C ASP A 301 11.72 -5.72 -7.82
N TYR A 302 11.69 -6.80 -8.59
CA TYR A 302 10.82 -6.91 -9.76
C TYR A 302 9.32 -6.83 -9.40
N ARG A 303 8.90 -7.49 -8.32
CA ARG A 303 7.52 -7.41 -7.81
C ARG A 303 7.15 -6.02 -7.29
N SER A 304 8.06 -5.35 -6.57
CA SER A 304 7.87 -3.97 -6.12
C SER A 304 7.79 -3.01 -7.32
N LYS A 305 8.55 -3.26 -8.39
CA LYS A 305 8.45 -2.52 -9.66
C LYS A 305 7.09 -2.71 -10.34
N LEU A 306 6.56 -3.94 -10.39
CA LEU A 306 5.20 -4.23 -10.89
C LEU A 306 4.14 -3.40 -10.14
N LEU A 307 4.24 -3.37 -8.82
CA LEU A 307 3.35 -2.57 -7.98
C LEU A 307 3.42 -1.08 -8.32
N LEU A 308 4.63 -0.53 -8.41
CA LEU A 308 4.83 0.89 -8.73
C LEU A 308 4.28 1.25 -10.11
N ASP A 309 4.53 0.43 -11.13
CA ASP A 309 4.03 0.64 -12.49
C ASP A 309 2.50 0.64 -12.55
N ASP A 310 1.87 -0.27 -11.81
CA ASP A 310 0.42 -0.34 -11.68
C ASP A 310 -0.17 0.94 -11.06
N VAL A 311 0.41 1.36 -9.92
CA VAL A 311 -0.04 2.54 -9.19
C VAL A 311 0.20 3.81 -9.99
N TRP A 312 1.37 3.98 -10.63
CA TRP A 312 1.65 5.15 -11.48
C TRP A 312 0.78 5.18 -12.73
N GLY A 313 0.49 4.02 -13.31
CA GLY A 313 -0.32 3.90 -14.52
C GLY A 313 -1.79 4.25 -14.30
N ARG A 314 -2.32 4.04 -13.08
CA ARG A 314 -3.76 4.17 -12.78
C ARG A 314 -4.11 5.32 -11.85
N ASP A 315 -3.23 5.66 -10.90
CA ASP A 315 -3.51 6.70 -9.92
C ASP A 315 -2.92 8.04 -10.35
N ARG A 316 -3.74 9.09 -10.33
CA ARG A 316 -3.31 10.47 -10.62
C ARG A 316 -2.98 11.27 -9.35
N GLY A 317 -3.19 10.70 -8.17
CA GLY A 317 -2.86 11.30 -6.88
C GLY A 317 -1.35 11.58 -6.74
N GLN A 318 -1.04 12.73 -6.13
CA GLN A 318 0.33 13.17 -5.86
C GLN A 318 0.86 12.71 -4.50
N VAL A 319 -0.02 12.43 -3.54
CA VAL A 319 0.36 11.97 -2.20
C VAL A 319 -0.32 10.63 -1.96
N LEU A 320 0.46 9.58 -1.74
CA LEU A 320 -0.03 8.21 -1.58
C LEU A 320 0.45 7.64 -0.24
N SER A 321 -0.31 6.74 0.35
CA SER A 321 0.12 5.97 1.53
C SER A 321 0.11 4.49 1.21
N PHE A 322 1.23 3.82 1.51
CA PHE A 322 1.40 2.38 1.40
C PHE A 322 1.60 1.82 2.80
N THR A 323 0.73 0.92 3.28
CA THR A 323 0.94 0.17 4.52
C THR A 323 1.41 -1.24 4.19
N SER A 324 2.62 -1.57 4.62
CA SER A 324 3.38 -2.74 4.18
C SER A 324 4.33 -3.22 5.29
N HIS A 325 5.45 -3.81 4.92
CA HIS A 325 6.38 -4.55 5.78
C HIS A 325 7.81 -4.05 5.62
N SER A 326 8.72 -4.61 6.42
CA SER A 326 10.11 -4.17 6.45
C SER A 326 10.88 -4.57 5.19
N GLY A 327 10.73 -5.80 4.72
CA GLY A 327 11.41 -6.28 3.51
C GLY A 327 10.85 -5.64 2.26
N GLU A 328 9.53 -5.51 2.15
CA GLU A 328 8.89 -4.80 1.03
C GLU A 328 9.27 -3.32 0.97
N THR A 329 9.31 -2.61 2.11
CA THR A 329 9.80 -1.22 2.12
C THR A 329 11.25 -1.17 1.65
N ARG A 330 12.12 -2.09 2.12
CA ARG A 330 13.52 -2.17 1.67
C ARG A 330 13.63 -2.41 0.16
N SER A 331 12.76 -3.26 -0.40
CA SER A 331 12.65 -3.51 -1.85
C SER A 331 12.24 -2.26 -2.62
N LEU A 332 11.18 -1.59 -2.18
CA LEU A 332 10.74 -0.31 -2.76
C LEU A 332 11.88 0.72 -2.75
N LEU A 333 12.62 0.87 -1.65
CA LEU A 333 13.74 1.81 -1.58
C LEU A 333 14.85 1.48 -2.60
N ARG A 334 15.19 0.19 -2.80
CA ARG A 334 16.15 -0.23 -3.85
C ARG A 334 15.64 0.13 -5.25
N VAL A 335 14.39 -0.19 -5.56
CA VAL A 335 13.78 0.11 -6.87
C VAL A 335 13.70 1.61 -7.14
N LEU A 336 13.46 2.40 -6.10
CA LEU A 336 13.40 3.87 -6.16
C LEU A 336 14.80 4.51 -6.15
N GLY A 337 15.87 3.76 -5.90
CA GLY A 337 17.22 4.31 -5.74
C GLY A 337 17.36 5.23 -4.53
N HIS A 338 16.60 4.99 -3.46
CA HIS A 338 16.76 5.68 -2.18
C HIS A 338 17.90 5.04 -1.37
N VAL A 339 18.54 5.82 -0.49
CA VAL A 339 19.50 5.29 0.49
C VAL A 339 18.85 4.23 1.40
N PRO A 340 19.56 3.20 1.89
CA PRO A 340 18.93 2.21 2.77
C PRO A 340 18.39 2.85 4.06
N PHE A 341 17.10 2.65 4.36
CA PHE A 341 16.50 3.15 5.60
C PHE A 341 15.57 2.09 6.20
N SER A 342 15.94 1.52 7.35
CA SER A 342 15.12 0.50 8.02
C SER A 342 14.02 1.13 8.87
N LEU A 343 12.82 0.55 8.81
CA LEU A 343 11.68 0.99 9.63
C LEU A 343 11.48 0.09 10.84
N SER A 344 11.39 0.68 12.03
CA SER A 344 10.80 0.03 13.22
C SER A 344 9.31 -0.23 13.01
N THR A 345 8.72 -1.18 13.74
CA THR A 345 7.27 -1.46 13.65
C THR A 345 6.45 -0.19 13.91
N GLY A 346 5.40 0.02 13.11
CA GLY A 346 4.53 1.19 13.18
C GLY A 346 5.17 2.52 12.75
N SER A 347 6.37 2.48 12.15
CA SER A 347 7.04 3.67 11.63
C SER A 347 6.65 3.97 10.19
N VAL A 348 6.75 5.25 9.81
CA VAL A 348 6.36 5.76 8.49
C VAL A 348 7.50 6.59 7.89
N LEU A 349 7.84 6.30 6.63
CA LEU A 349 8.87 6.98 5.84
C LEU A 349 8.22 7.68 4.62
N PRO A 350 8.26 9.02 4.55
CA PRO A 350 7.96 9.73 3.32
C PRO A 350 9.12 9.60 2.33
N VAL A 351 8.80 9.38 1.05
CA VAL A 351 9.76 9.37 -0.05
C VAL A 351 9.18 10.19 -1.20
N LEU A 352 9.89 11.24 -1.64
CA LEU A 352 9.52 11.96 -2.85
C LEU A 352 10.10 11.22 -4.06
N VAL A 353 9.24 10.80 -4.97
CA VAL A 353 9.62 9.96 -6.12
C VAL A 353 9.31 10.69 -7.41
N ARG A 354 10.28 10.67 -8.33
CA ARG A 354 10.12 11.05 -9.73
C ARG A 354 9.90 9.79 -10.56
N GLY A 355 8.80 9.77 -11.30
CA GLY A 355 8.53 8.78 -12.35
C GLY A 355 8.69 9.41 -13.73
N GLU A 356 9.57 8.85 -14.55
CA GLU A 356 9.79 9.24 -15.94
C GLU A 356 9.35 8.14 -16.88
N LYS A 357 8.38 8.46 -17.72
CA LYS A 357 7.91 7.58 -18.78
C LYS A 357 8.83 7.70 -20.00
N VAL A 358 9.64 6.68 -20.21
CA VAL A 358 10.61 6.59 -21.30
C VAL A 358 9.99 5.83 -22.47
N ARG A 359 10.05 6.40 -23.68
CA ARG A 359 9.64 5.71 -24.91
C ARG A 359 10.67 4.64 -25.28
N GLY A 360 10.18 3.51 -25.78
CA GLY A 360 10.98 2.37 -26.15
C GLY A 360 10.58 1.12 -25.37
N ARG A 361 11.03 -0.02 -25.87
CA ARG A 361 10.86 -1.31 -25.18
C ARG A 361 11.89 -1.37 -24.04
N LEU A 362 11.44 -1.69 -22.84
CA LEU A 362 12.35 -2.04 -21.75
C LEU A 362 13.10 -3.32 -22.16
N GLY A 363 14.41 -3.36 -21.93
CA GLY A 363 15.20 -4.57 -22.13
C GLY A 363 14.68 -5.73 -21.28
N GLU A 364 15.19 -6.92 -21.53
CA GLU A 364 14.93 -8.06 -20.66
C GLU A 364 15.41 -7.75 -19.23
N VAL A 365 14.53 -7.98 -18.26
CA VAL A 365 14.86 -7.86 -16.85
C VAL A 365 15.12 -9.27 -16.35
N THR A 366 16.37 -9.53 -15.97
CA THR A 366 16.75 -10.81 -15.39
C THR A 366 16.52 -10.78 -13.89
N THR A 367 15.80 -11.76 -13.37
CA THR A 367 15.58 -11.96 -11.94
C THR A 367 16.06 -13.33 -11.54
N GLU A 368 16.75 -13.44 -10.41
CA GLU A 368 17.09 -14.75 -9.86
C GLU A 368 15.81 -15.53 -9.51
N PRO A 369 15.73 -16.82 -9.85
CA PRO A 369 14.58 -17.65 -9.50
C PRO A 369 14.45 -17.76 -7.98
N TRP A 370 13.23 -18.02 -7.52
CA TRP A 370 12.98 -18.31 -6.11
C TRP A 370 13.76 -19.55 -5.68
N LYS A 371 14.19 -19.57 -4.41
CA LYS A 371 15.09 -20.60 -3.89
C LYS A 371 14.40 -21.44 -2.84
N GLU A 372 14.58 -22.76 -2.91
CA GLU A 372 14.15 -23.65 -1.83
C GLU A 372 14.80 -23.23 -0.51
N SER A 373 14.01 -23.24 0.57
CA SER A 373 14.50 -22.94 1.91
C SER A 373 14.41 -24.18 2.78
N ALA A 374 15.56 -24.67 3.22
CA ALA A 374 15.67 -25.84 4.07
C ALA A 374 15.61 -25.46 5.54
N TRP A 375 14.87 -26.23 6.35
CA TRP A 375 14.62 -25.93 7.77
C TRP A 375 14.68 -27.21 8.63
N CYS A 376 14.70 -27.06 9.95
CA CYS A 376 14.87 -28.16 10.88
C CYS A 376 13.55 -28.80 11.29
N THR A 377 13.39 -30.11 11.10
CA THR A 377 12.16 -30.81 11.46
C THR A 377 12.18 -31.37 12.88
N ASN A 378 13.35 -31.43 13.52
CA ASN A 378 13.60 -32.14 14.78
C ASN A 378 13.78 -31.26 16.02
N GLY A 379 13.63 -29.94 15.89
CA GLY A 379 13.76 -29.01 17.02
C GLY A 379 14.43 -27.69 16.64
N ALA A 380 14.64 -26.85 17.66
CA ALA A 380 15.43 -25.62 17.51
C ALA A 380 16.84 -25.94 16.95
N PRO A 381 17.38 -25.08 16.07
CA PRO A 381 18.69 -25.30 15.47
C PRO A 381 19.81 -25.04 16.49
N VAL A 382 21.01 -25.54 16.16
CA VAL A 382 22.26 -25.13 16.83
C VAL A 382 22.60 -23.68 16.45
N THR A 383 22.41 -23.33 15.18
CA THR A 383 22.55 -21.97 14.65
C THR A 383 21.83 -21.83 13.31
N SER A 384 21.61 -20.59 12.87
CA SER A 384 21.24 -20.25 11.49
C SER A 384 22.36 -19.38 10.91
N VAL A 385 22.91 -19.74 9.76
CA VAL A 385 23.93 -18.91 9.10
C VAL A 385 23.29 -17.79 8.27
N ALA A 386 24.03 -16.71 8.07
CA ALA A 386 23.62 -15.62 7.18
C ALA A 386 23.34 -16.19 5.77
N GLY A 387 22.14 -15.92 5.24
CA GLY A 387 21.67 -16.50 3.98
C GLY A 387 20.65 -17.63 4.14
N GLY A 388 20.23 -17.96 5.36
CA GLY A 388 19.06 -18.82 5.63
C GLY A 388 19.35 -20.31 5.74
N ALA A 389 20.62 -20.73 5.76
CA ALA A 389 20.95 -22.13 6.01
C ALA A 389 20.85 -22.47 7.51
N CYS A 390 20.16 -23.58 7.80
CA CYS A 390 19.90 -24.05 9.15
C CYS A 390 20.85 -25.18 9.54
N VAL A 391 21.44 -25.10 10.73
CA VAL A 391 22.22 -26.19 11.32
C VAL A 391 21.37 -26.88 12.38
N CYS A 392 20.79 -28.03 12.04
CA CYS A 392 19.85 -28.70 12.92
C CYS A 392 20.54 -29.53 14.00
N SER A 393 19.83 -29.74 15.10
CA SER A 393 20.33 -30.49 16.25
C SER A 393 20.55 -31.97 15.91
N ASN A 394 21.43 -32.65 16.67
CA ASN A 394 21.68 -34.09 16.57
C ASN A 394 22.10 -34.61 15.18
N GLY A 395 22.75 -33.77 14.37
CA GLY A 395 23.24 -34.17 13.04
C GLY A 395 22.15 -34.39 11.99
N VAL A 396 20.91 -33.97 12.26
CA VAL A 396 19.82 -34.04 11.29
C VAL A 396 20.07 -33.02 10.17
N ALA A 397 19.86 -33.42 8.92
CA ALA A 397 19.96 -32.50 7.79
C ALA A 397 18.70 -31.61 7.69
N PRO A 398 18.85 -30.31 7.38
CA PRO A 398 17.69 -29.46 7.09
C PRO A 398 16.98 -29.96 5.83
N THR A 399 15.65 -29.84 5.78
CA THR A 399 14.83 -30.36 4.68
C THR A 399 13.99 -29.24 4.06
N ALA A 400 13.86 -29.25 2.72
CA ALA A 400 12.98 -28.34 1.97
C ALA A 400 11.62 -29.00 1.71
N VAL A 401 10.78 -29.08 2.75
CA VAL A 401 9.39 -29.58 2.66
C VAL A 401 8.40 -28.53 3.13
N SER A 402 7.21 -28.52 2.54
CA SER A 402 6.16 -27.57 2.92
C SER A 402 5.74 -27.82 4.38
N PRO A 403 5.71 -26.78 5.24
CA PRO A 403 5.45 -26.97 6.65
C PRO A 403 4.14 -27.64 7.01
N GLY A 404 3.08 -27.37 6.24
CA GLY A 404 1.75 -27.95 6.46
C GLY A 404 1.70 -29.48 6.31
N VAL A 405 2.73 -30.09 5.71
CA VAL A 405 2.90 -31.55 5.62
C VAL A 405 3.52 -32.13 6.89
N VAL A 406 4.26 -31.33 7.66
CA VAL A 406 5.04 -31.80 8.80
C VAL A 406 4.36 -31.43 10.12
N PHE A 407 4.11 -30.14 10.36
CA PHE A 407 3.46 -29.65 11.58
C PHE A 407 2.68 -28.37 11.29
N THR A 408 1.42 -28.32 11.75
CA THR A 408 0.63 -27.07 11.76
C THR A 408 0.77 -26.31 13.07
N THR A 409 1.17 -26.98 14.16
CA THR A 409 1.36 -26.37 15.49
C THR A 409 2.66 -26.83 16.15
N ARG A 410 3.30 -25.96 16.94
CA ARG A 410 4.50 -26.26 17.74
C ARG A 410 4.17 -26.43 19.23
N PRO A 411 4.96 -27.23 19.97
CA PRO A 411 4.91 -27.24 21.42
C PRO A 411 5.37 -25.89 22.00
N VAL A 412 4.81 -25.52 23.15
CA VAL A 412 5.31 -24.39 23.96
C VAL A 412 6.65 -24.79 24.56
N ARG A 413 7.60 -23.86 24.55
CA ARG A 413 8.95 -24.05 25.11
C ARG A 413 8.92 -23.92 26.62
#